data_AF-A0A932X473-F1
#
_entry.id   AF-A0A932X473-F1
#
_cell.length_a   1.000
_cell.length_b   1.000
_cell.length_c   1.000
_cell.angle_alpha   90.00
_cell.angle_beta   90.00
_cell.angle_gamma   90.00
#
_symmetry.space_group_name_H-M   'P 1'
#
loop_
_entity.id
_entity.type
_entity.pdbx_description
1 polymer ?
#
loop_
_entity_poly.entity_id
_entity_poly.type
_entity_poly.pdbx_seq_one_letter_code
_entity_poly.pdbx_strand_id
1 'polypeptide(L)'
;MPEVPLSQLIRADEAGVRLEIVGGLPIWEAHPLPRHQRAVDRIRATIRPAGAALTADARECVHLADVYVSFPDGSLKRPDISLFCREPEQLDEPVTLLPEAVIEVVSEGYEAKDLEIGPRFYLSQGVKDVVVFDPLTLLVLHVRRDGTKRLVSPVDLLLECGCACRV
;
A
#
# COMPACT_ATOMS: atom_id res chain seq x y z
N MET A 1 -19.98 7.24 -16.32
CA MET A 1 -20.40 6.09 -15.50
C MET A 1 -20.86 6.63 -14.16
N PRO A 2 -21.88 6.04 -13.50
CA PRO A 2 -22.32 6.56 -12.21
C PRO A 2 -21.19 6.47 -11.18
N GLU A 3 -20.96 7.56 -10.44
CA GLU A 3 -20.01 7.60 -9.32
C GLU A 3 -20.48 6.65 -8.23
N VAL A 4 -19.56 5.85 -7.67
CA VAL A 4 -19.82 5.02 -6.49
C VAL A 4 -19.56 5.91 -5.26
N PRO A 5 -20.59 6.30 -4.48
CA PRO A 5 -20.40 7.17 -3.34
C PRO A 5 -19.63 6.46 -2.21
N LEU A 6 -18.80 7.20 -1.47
CA LEU A 6 -18.02 6.68 -0.33
C LEU A 6 -18.88 5.92 0.69
N SER A 7 -20.11 6.37 0.92
CA SER A 7 -21.06 5.70 1.81
C SER A 7 -21.41 4.26 1.38
N GLN A 8 -21.37 3.98 0.07
CA GLN A 8 -21.56 2.62 -0.46
C GLN A 8 -20.32 1.75 -0.21
N LEU A 9 -19.12 2.34 -0.24
CA LEU A 9 -17.86 1.64 0.07
C LEU A 9 -17.80 1.26 1.55
N ILE A 10 -18.19 2.17 2.44
CA ILE A 10 -18.27 1.93 3.88
C ILE A 10 -19.26 0.80 4.19
N ARG A 11 -20.44 0.82 3.57
CA ARG A 11 -21.43 -0.27 3.74
C ARG A 11 -20.94 -1.62 3.23
N ALA A 12 -20.13 -1.65 2.18
CA ALA A 12 -19.53 -2.89 1.69
C ALA A 12 -18.55 -3.47 2.73
N ASP A 13 -17.75 -2.60 3.37
CA ASP A 13 -16.79 -2.99 4.41
C ASP A 13 -17.50 -3.65 5.61
N GLU A 14 -18.60 -3.04 6.06
CA GLU A 14 -19.49 -3.60 7.10
C GLU A 14 -20.06 -4.97 6.72
N ALA A 15 -20.30 -5.20 5.42
CA ALA A 15 -20.79 -6.47 4.88
C ALA A 15 -19.70 -7.54 4.69
N GLY A 16 -18.46 -7.23 5.07
CA GLY A 16 -17.36 -8.18 5.00
C GLY A 16 -16.54 -8.11 3.71
N VAL A 17 -16.69 -7.02 2.93
CA VAL A 17 -16.12 -6.90 1.59
C VAL A 17 -15.38 -5.57 1.43
N ARG A 18 -14.12 -5.63 1.03
CA ARG A 18 -13.32 -4.47 0.63
C ARG A 18 -13.67 -4.07 -0.80
N LEU A 19 -13.92 -2.79 -1.04
CA LEU A 19 -14.23 -2.25 -2.36
C LEU A 19 -13.24 -1.14 -2.73
N GLU A 20 -12.60 -1.28 -3.88
CA GLU A 20 -11.70 -0.28 -4.46
C GLU A 20 -12.21 0.20 -5.82
N ILE A 21 -11.76 1.37 -6.26
CA ILE A 21 -12.06 1.93 -7.58
C ILE A 21 -10.72 2.21 -8.27
N VAL A 22 -10.46 1.55 -9.40
CA VAL A 22 -9.23 1.74 -10.18
C VAL A 22 -9.61 2.16 -11.60
N GLY A 23 -9.26 3.38 -12.00
CA GLY A 23 -9.64 3.92 -13.31
C GLY A 23 -11.16 3.92 -13.54
N GLY A 24 -11.93 4.15 -12.48
CA GLY A 24 -13.40 4.12 -12.50
C GLY A 24 -14.03 2.71 -12.48
N LEU A 25 -13.24 1.64 -12.40
CA LEU A 25 -13.74 0.27 -12.32
C LEU A 25 -13.77 -0.21 -10.84
N PRO A 26 -14.95 -0.65 -10.33
CA PRO A 26 -15.04 -1.20 -8.98
C PRO A 26 -14.43 -2.60 -8.90
N ILE A 27 -13.58 -2.84 -7.91
CA ILE A 27 -12.94 -4.14 -7.60
C ILE A 27 -13.34 -4.55 -6.19
N TRP A 28 -13.82 -5.78 -6.04
CA TRP A 28 -14.33 -6.31 -4.77
C TRP A 28 -13.44 -7.43 -4.24
N GLU A 29 -13.15 -7.40 -2.95
CA GLU A 29 -12.31 -8.38 -2.29
C GLU A 29 -12.90 -8.85 -0.97
N ALA A 30 -12.75 -10.13 -0.68
CA ALA A 30 -13.06 -10.65 0.64
C ALA A 30 -12.06 -10.09 1.67
N HIS A 31 -12.50 -9.95 2.92
CA HIS A 31 -11.60 -9.53 3.99
C HIS A 31 -10.40 -10.46 4.14
N PRO A 32 -9.23 -9.91 4.51
CA PRO A 32 -8.01 -10.67 4.64
C PRO A 32 -8.10 -11.73 5.75
N LEU A 33 -7.44 -12.87 5.52
CA LEU A 33 -7.30 -13.93 6.52
C LEU A 33 -6.14 -13.64 7.50
N PRO A 34 -6.08 -14.30 8.67
CA PRO A 34 -5.08 -13.99 9.70
C PRO A 34 -3.61 -14.07 9.26
N ARG A 35 -3.29 -14.87 8.23
CA ARG A 35 -1.93 -14.93 7.65
C ARG A 35 -1.52 -13.59 7.06
N HIS A 36 -2.42 -12.98 6.30
CA HIS A 36 -2.24 -11.69 5.64
C HIS A 36 -2.06 -10.60 6.68
N GLN A 37 -2.99 -10.48 7.64
CA GLN A 37 -2.90 -9.44 8.68
C GLN A 37 -1.62 -9.57 9.53
N ARG A 38 -1.19 -10.79 9.86
CA ARG A 38 0.08 -11.01 10.56
C ARG A 38 1.31 -10.59 9.75
N ALA A 39 1.27 -10.72 8.42
CA ALA A 39 2.33 -10.23 7.57
C ALA A 39 2.37 -8.70 7.56
N VAL A 40 1.21 -8.06 7.38
CA VAL A 40 1.04 -6.59 7.47
C VAL A 40 1.61 -6.08 8.79
N ASP A 41 1.19 -6.63 9.92
CA ASP A 41 1.61 -6.17 11.24
C ASP A 41 3.12 -6.33 11.46
N ARG A 42 3.71 -7.46 11.02
CA ARG A 42 5.16 -7.68 11.10
C ARG A 42 5.95 -6.67 10.29
N ILE A 43 5.53 -6.38 9.06
CA ILE A 43 6.20 -5.41 8.19
C ILE A 43 6.11 -4.02 8.84
N ARG A 44 4.91 -3.61 9.26
CA ARG A 44 4.69 -2.31 9.92
C ARG A 44 5.58 -2.10 11.13
N ALA A 45 5.73 -3.12 11.96
CA ALA A 45 6.59 -3.06 13.15
C ALA A 45 8.08 -2.81 12.85
N THR A 46 8.51 -2.95 11.59
CA THR A 46 9.91 -2.74 11.18
C THR A 46 10.16 -1.43 10.43
N ILE A 47 9.09 -0.69 10.10
CA ILE A 47 9.20 0.55 9.34
C ILE A 47 9.87 1.61 10.21
N ARG A 48 10.94 2.21 9.67
CA ARG A 48 11.76 3.20 10.39
C ARG A 48 12.57 4.07 9.43
N PRO A 49 13.06 5.24 9.87
CA PRO A 49 14.05 6.00 9.11
C PRO A 49 15.34 5.21 8.87
N ALA A 50 15.94 5.35 7.69
CA ALA A 50 17.21 4.72 7.33
C ALA A 50 18.41 5.58 7.78
N GLY A 51 18.79 5.47 9.06
CA GLY A 51 20.06 6.00 9.58
C GLY A 51 19.95 7.23 10.51
N ALA A 52 20.95 7.37 11.40
CA ALA A 52 21.01 8.34 12.51
C ALA A 52 21.39 9.77 12.11
N ALA A 53 21.49 10.09 10.82
CA ALA A 53 21.72 11.45 10.35
C ALA A 53 20.38 12.17 10.25
N LEU A 54 19.83 12.51 11.42
CA LEU A 54 18.90 13.62 11.56
C LEU A 54 19.66 14.90 11.15
N THR A 55 19.80 15.14 9.85
CA THR A 55 19.80 16.53 9.39
C THR A 55 18.42 17.09 9.74
N ALA A 56 18.28 18.41 9.82
CA ALA A 56 17.01 19.05 10.18
C ALA A 56 15.80 18.66 9.29
N ASP A 57 16.04 17.90 8.21
CA ASP A 57 15.06 17.34 7.27
C ASP A 57 14.86 15.82 7.42
N ALA A 58 15.03 15.28 8.63
CA ALA A 58 14.68 13.89 8.89
C ALA A 58 13.21 13.63 8.57
N ARG A 59 12.97 12.92 7.46
CA ARG A 59 11.62 12.59 7.02
C ARG A 59 11.02 11.58 8.00
N GLU A 60 9.85 11.92 8.51
CA GLU A 60 9.06 10.99 9.32
C GLU A 60 8.70 9.77 8.46
N CYS A 61 8.65 8.58 9.06
CA CYS A 61 8.18 7.37 8.39
C CYS A 61 6.80 7.02 8.94
N VAL A 62 5.81 7.84 8.58
CA VAL A 62 4.41 7.63 8.96
C VAL A 62 3.84 6.52 8.09
N HIS A 63 3.07 5.61 8.68
CA HIS A 63 2.45 4.53 7.93
C HIS A 63 1.03 4.23 8.42
N LEU A 64 0.11 4.09 7.48
CA LEU A 64 -1.28 3.71 7.74
C LEU A 64 -1.58 2.40 7.02
N ALA A 65 -2.41 1.56 7.62
CA ALA A 65 -2.79 0.27 7.06
C ALA A 65 -4.27 0.23 6.77
N ASP A 66 -4.64 -0.30 5.60
CA ASP A 66 -6.03 -0.51 5.18
C ASP A 66 -6.90 0.75 5.26
N VAL A 67 -6.32 1.92 4.94
CA VAL A 67 -7.03 3.21 4.86
C VAL A 67 -7.22 3.63 3.40
N TYR A 68 -8.35 4.28 3.10
CA TYR A 68 -8.62 4.77 1.75
C TYR A 68 -7.68 5.92 1.39
N VAL A 69 -7.09 5.83 0.19
CA VAL A 69 -6.29 6.86 -0.46
C VAL A 69 -6.97 7.26 -1.76
N SER A 70 -7.31 8.54 -1.87
CA SER A 70 -7.87 9.14 -3.08
C SER A 70 -6.74 9.60 -3.99
N PHE A 71 -6.64 9.02 -5.17
CA PHE A 71 -5.61 9.34 -6.16
C PHE A 71 -6.08 10.45 -7.13
N PRO A 72 -5.15 11.21 -7.73
CA PRO A 72 -5.48 12.34 -8.62
C PRO A 72 -6.37 12.00 -9.81
N ASP A 73 -6.34 10.76 -10.29
CA ASP A 73 -7.18 10.31 -11.42
C ASP A 73 -8.62 9.93 -11.00
N GLY A 74 -8.98 10.17 -9.73
CA GLY A 74 -10.28 9.81 -9.17
C GLY A 74 -10.37 8.35 -8.71
N SER A 75 -9.29 7.57 -8.84
CA SER A 75 -9.22 6.23 -8.25
C SER A 75 -9.18 6.32 -6.73
N LEU A 76 -9.73 5.30 -6.09
CA LEU A 76 -9.79 5.18 -4.64
C LEU A 76 -9.33 3.77 -4.28
N LYS A 77 -8.15 3.66 -3.68
CA LYS A 77 -7.58 2.37 -3.26
C LYS A 77 -7.36 2.34 -1.77
N ARG A 78 -7.18 1.14 -1.22
CA ARG A 78 -7.02 0.93 0.21
C ARG A 78 -5.77 0.10 0.50
N PRO A 79 -4.56 0.57 0.17
CA PRO A 79 -3.36 -0.27 0.21
C PRO A 79 -3.14 -0.93 1.58
N ASP A 80 -2.60 -2.14 1.60
CA ASP A 80 -2.40 -2.86 2.87
C ASP A 80 -1.48 -2.08 3.82
N ILE A 81 -0.44 -1.43 3.27
CA ILE A 81 0.38 -0.45 3.97
C ILE A 81 0.68 0.73 3.04
N SER A 82 0.28 1.93 3.44
CA SER A 82 0.68 3.19 2.84
C SER A 82 1.78 3.85 3.68
N LEU A 83 2.84 4.35 3.04
CA LEU A 83 3.95 5.04 3.70
C LEU A 83 4.02 6.51 3.28
N PHE A 84 4.16 7.41 4.25
CA PHE A 84 4.20 8.86 4.03
C PHE A 84 5.44 9.47 4.70
N CYS A 85 5.93 10.57 4.12
CA CYS A 85 7.03 11.37 4.69
C CYS A 85 6.57 12.48 5.65
N ARG A 86 5.27 12.59 5.88
CA ARG A 86 4.61 13.49 6.83
C ARG A 86 3.26 12.91 7.20
N GLU A 87 2.74 13.28 8.36
CA GLU A 87 1.38 12.91 8.77
C GLU A 87 0.34 13.40 7.75
N PRO A 88 -0.56 12.53 7.26
CA PRO A 88 -1.77 12.97 6.56
C PRO A 88 -2.66 13.85 7.47
N GLU A 89 -3.26 14.91 6.91
CA GLU A 89 -4.12 15.82 7.67
C GLU A 89 -5.53 15.24 7.90
N GLN A 90 -5.96 14.34 7.02
CA GLN A 90 -7.29 13.73 7.03
C GLN A 90 -7.42 12.65 8.11
N LEU A 91 -8.44 12.76 8.96
CA LEU A 91 -8.73 11.78 10.02
C LEU A 91 -9.99 10.94 9.74
N ASP A 92 -11.03 11.55 9.17
CA ASP A 92 -12.35 10.94 8.95
C ASP A 92 -12.76 10.87 7.47
N GLU A 93 -11.82 11.15 6.56
CA GLU A 93 -12.02 11.13 5.11
C GLU A 93 -10.86 10.42 4.40
N PRO A 94 -11.02 9.97 3.14
CA PRO A 94 -9.92 9.37 2.40
C PRO A 94 -8.69 10.28 2.35
N VAL A 95 -7.52 9.69 2.58
CA VAL A 95 -6.25 10.39 2.52
C VAL A 95 -6.01 10.88 1.10
N THR A 96 -5.75 12.17 0.93
CA THR A 96 -5.43 12.77 -0.38
C THR A 96 -3.92 12.96 -0.58
N LEU A 97 -3.16 12.93 0.50
CA LEU A 97 -1.70 12.87 0.44
C LEU A 97 -1.28 11.57 -0.24
N LEU A 98 -0.48 11.66 -1.32
CA LEU A 98 0.01 10.47 -1.99
C LEU A 98 1.07 9.76 -1.13
N PRO A 99 0.98 8.43 -0.96
CA PRO A 99 2.03 7.68 -0.31
C PRO A 99 3.30 7.72 -1.17
N GLU A 100 4.42 7.84 -0.48
CA GLU A 100 5.76 7.77 -1.06
C GLU A 100 6.09 6.32 -1.44
N ALA A 101 5.61 5.37 -0.64
CA ALA A 101 5.72 3.95 -0.89
C ALA A 101 4.42 3.21 -0.51
N VAL A 102 4.13 2.13 -1.21
CA VAL A 102 3.02 1.21 -0.89
C VAL A 102 3.56 -0.20 -0.74
N ILE A 103 3.03 -0.95 0.23
CA ILE A 103 3.29 -2.38 0.38
C ILE A 103 1.95 -3.11 0.31
N GLU A 104 1.82 -4.05 -0.63
CA GLU A 104 0.69 -4.95 -0.76
C GLU A 104 1.10 -6.36 -0.32
N VAL A 105 0.25 -7.02 0.45
CA VAL A 105 0.43 -8.41 0.86
C VAL A 105 -0.57 -9.25 0.08
N VAL A 106 -0.07 -10.20 -0.71
CA VAL A 106 -0.91 -11.04 -1.55
C VAL A 106 -1.81 -11.92 -0.68
N SER A 107 -3.10 -11.89 -1.01
CA SER A 107 -4.09 -12.86 -0.52
C SER A 107 -4.40 -13.89 -1.61
N GLU A 108 -4.72 -15.12 -1.18
CA GLU A 108 -5.09 -16.21 -2.08
C GLU A 108 -6.26 -15.82 -2.98
N GLY A 109 -6.09 -15.97 -4.31
CA GLY A 109 -7.10 -15.62 -5.31
C GLY A 109 -7.07 -14.17 -5.79
N TYR A 110 -6.14 -13.33 -5.29
CA TYR A 110 -5.97 -11.92 -5.69
C TYR A 110 -4.60 -11.62 -6.33
N GLU A 111 -3.87 -12.66 -6.73
CA GLU A 111 -2.49 -12.58 -7.21
C GLU A 111 -2.34 -11.66 -8.43
N ALA A 112 -3.26 -11.75 -9.40
CA ALA A 112 -3.20 -10.93 -10.62
C ALA A 112 -3.35 -9.43 -10.33
N LYS A 113 -4.16 -9.06 -9.32
CA LYS A 113 -4.32 -7.67 -8.90
C LYS A 113 -3.02 -7.16 -8.30
N ASP A 114 -2.47 -7.86 -7.32
CA ASP A 114 -1.32 -7.40 -6.55
C ASP A 114 0.00 -7.51 -7.33
N LEU A 115 0.18 -8.53 -8.15
CA LEU A 115 1.44 -8.76 -8.87
C LEU A 115 1.54 -8.02 -10.20
N GLU A 116 0.41 -7.70 -10.85
CA GLU A 116 0.41 -7.16 -12.22
C GLU A 116 -0.23 -5.77 -12.35
N ILE A 117 -1.41 -5.58 -11.75
CA ILE A 117 -2.23 -4.37 -11.97
C ILE A 117 -1.83 -3.26 -10.98
N GLY A 118 -1.79 -3.57 -9.69
CA GLY A 118 -1.52 -2.63 -8.60
C GLY A 118 -0.20 -1.87 -8.78
N PRO A 119 0.93 -2.54 -9.02
CA PRO A 119 2.23 -1.86 -9.13
C PRO A 119 2.28 -0.83 -10.25
N ARG A 120 1.70 -1.15 -11.42
CA ARG A 120 1.66 -0.21 -12.55
C ARG A 120 0.81 1.02 -12.24
N PHE A 121 -0.34 0.81 -11.61
CA PHE A 121 -1.21 1.91 -11.17
C PHE A 121 -0.48 2.83 -10.19
N TYR A 122 0.10 2.30 -9.11
CA TYR A 122 0.75 3.14 -8.09
C TYR A 122 1.91 3.97 -8.68
N LEU A 123 2.74 3.35 -9.52
CA LEU A 123 3.84 4.05 -10.18
C LEU A 123 3.34 5.17 -11.12
N SER A 124 2.22 4.95 -11.83
CA SER A 124 1.64 5.98 -12.71
C SER A 124 1.06 7.16 -11.94
N GLN A 125 0.62 6.95 -10.69
CA GLN A 125 0.16 8.03 -9.81
C GLN A 125 1.29 8.78 -9.11
N GLY A 126 2.54 8.28 -9.19
CA GLY A 126 3.70 8.94 -8.58
C GLY A 126 4.22 8.34 -7.29
N VAL A 127 3.67 7.20 -6.84
CA VAL A 127 4.29 6.38 -5.78
C VAL A 127 5.67 5.93 -6.27
N LYS A 128 6.70 6.00 -5.41
CA LYS A 128 8.09 5.76 -5.80
C LYS A 128 8.48 4.29 -5.66
N ASP A 129 8.04 3.68 -4.58
CA ASP A 129 8.29 2.28 -4.26
C ASP A 129 6.97 1.52 -4.12
N VAL A 130 6.83 0.44 -4.89
CA VAL A 130 5.77 -0.54 -4.67
C VAL A 130 6.40 -1.86 -4.27
N VAL A 131 6.05 -2.36 -3.09
CA VAL A 131 6.50 -3.67 -2.61
C VAL A 131 5.32 -4.61 -2.60
N VAL A 132 5.46 -5.77 -3.22
CA VAL A 132 4.44 -6.83 -3.19
C VAL A 132 5.04 -8.03 -2.47
N PHE A 133 4.37 -8.49 -1.42
CA PHE A 133 4.82 -9.63 -0.62
C PHE A 133 3.81 -10.77 -0.68
N ASP A 134 4.25 -11.94 -1.14
CA ASP A 134 3.45 -13.16 -1.06
C ASP A 134 3.88 -13.99 0.17
N PRO A 135 3.04 -14.10 1.21
CA PRO A 135 3.36 -14.84 2.43
C PRO A 135 3.28 -16.36 2.28
N LEU A 136 2.78 -16.89 1.15
CA LEU A 136 2.76 -18.31 0.84
C LEU A 136 4.07 -18.75 0.19
N THR A 137 4.57 -17.98 -0.78
CA THR A 137 5.80 -18.31 -1.52
C THR A 137 7.05 -17.62 -1.00
N LEU A 138 6.90 -16.66 -0.07
CA LEU A 138 7.94 -15.76 0.42
C LEU A 138 8.54 -14.83 -0.65
N LEU A 139 7.88 -14.72 -1.81
CA LEU A 139 8.27 -13.81 -2.87
C LEU A 139 8.11 -12.36 -2.41
N VAL A 140 9.14 -11.56 -2.61
CA VAL A 140 9.07 -10.10 -2.51
C VAL A 140 9.39 -9.50 -3.88
N LEU A 141 8.46 -8.73 -4.44
CA LEU A 141 8.72 -7.88 -5.60
C LEU A 141 8.88 -6.45 -5.13
N HIS A 142 10.02 -5.84 -5.46
CA HIS A 142 10.25 -4.42 -5.23
C HIS A 142 10.27 -3.71 -6.58
N VAL A 143 9.21 -2.98 -6.86
CA VAL A 143 8.91 -2.36 -8.15
C VAL A 143 9.12 -0.85 -8.03
N ARG A 144 9.91 -0.30 -8.94
CA ARG A 144 10.23 1.13 -9.08
C ARG A 144 10.14 1.52 -10.55
N ARG A 145 10.27 2.83 -10.82
CA ARG A 145 10.34 3.35 -12.20
C ARG A 145 11.56 2.85 -12.98
N ASP A 146 12.68 2.59 -12.30
CA ASP A 146 13.94 2.15 -12.90
C ASP A 146 14.04 0.62 -13.07
N GLY A 147 13.10 -0.15 -12.50
CA GLY A 147 13.02 -1.58 -12.71
C GLY A 147 12.30 -2.34 -11.60
N THR A 148 12.32 -3.66 -11.70
CA THR A 148 11.73 -4.57 -10.72
C THR A 148 12.81 -5.51 -10.19
N LYS A 149 12.90 -5.64 -8.86
CA LYS A 149 13.74 -6.63 -8.20
C LYS A 149 12.87 -7.75 -7.64
N ARG A 150 13.29 -8.98 -7.88
CA ARG A 150 12.70 -10.19 -7.29
C ARG A 150 13.59 -10.68 -6.15
N LEU A 151 13.03 -10.74 -4.96
CA LEU A 151 13.71 -11.04 -3.70
C LEU A 151 12.93 -12.13 -2.94
N VAL A 152 13.50 -12.57 -1.81
CA VAL A 152 12.91 -13.59 -0.94
C VAL A 152 12.89 -13.06 0.49
N SER A 153 11.72 -13.13 1.14
CA SER A 153 11.54 -12.76 2.55
C SER A 153 12.27 -13.75 3.48
N PRO A 154 12.89 -13.29 4.58
CA PRO A 154 12.91 -11.90 5.03
C PRO A 154 14.05 -11.07 4.41
N VAL A 155 13.74 -9.86 3.93
CA VAL A 155 14.70 -8.93 3.32
C VAL A 155 14.52 -7.51 3.87
N ASP A 156 15.63 -6.81 4.13
CA ASP A 156 15.61 -5.38 4.47
C ASP A 156 15.62 -4.54 3.18
N LEU A 157 14.64 -3.65 3.06
CA LEU A 157 14.49 -2.74 1.93
C LEU A 157 14.77 -1.32 2.37
N LEU A 158 15.55 -0.60 1.56
CA LEU A 158 15.69 0.86 1.64
C LEU A 158 14.79 1.48 0.57
N LEU A 159 13.80 2.24 1.00
CA LEU A 159 12.85 2.93 0.14
C LEU A 159 13.42 4.28 -0.31
N GLU A 160 13.01 4.78 -1.48
CA GLU A 160 13.51 6.02 -2.07
C GLU A 160 13.22 7.24 -1.18
N CYS A 161 12.16 7.17 -0.39
CA CYS A 161 11.76 8.21 0.55
C CYS A 161 12.65 8.33 1.79
N GLY A 162 13.65 7.45 1.96
CA GLY A 162 14.57 7.44 3.11
C GLY A 162 14.09 6.59 4.29
N CYS A 163 12.94 5.92 4.16
CA CYS A 163 12.48 4.91 5.12
C CYS A 163 13.05 3.53 4.77
N ALA A 164 13.12 2.66 5.76
CA ALA A 164 13.49 1.26 5.63
C ALA A 164 12.43 0.37 6.28
N CYS A 165 12.25 -0.82 5.74
CA CYS A 165 11.38 -1.85 6.30
C CYS A 165 11.96 -3.25 6.05
N ARG A 166 11.47 -4.23 6.82
CA ARG A 166 11.77 -5.64 6.64
C ARG A 166 10.51 -6.37 6.19
N VAL A 167 10.62 -7.05 5.05
CA VAL A 167 9.53 -7.78 4.38
C VAL A 167 9.87 -9.24 4.29
#